data_AF-G5GQV7-F1
#
_entry.id   AF-G5GQV7-F1
#
_cell.length_a   1.000
_cell.length_b   1.000
_cell.length_c   1.000
_cell.angle_alpha   90.00
_cell.angle_beta   90.00
_cell.angle_gamma   90.00
#
_symmetry.space_group_name_H-M   'P 1'
#
loop_
_entity.id
_entity.type
_entity.pdbx_description
1 polymer ?
#
loop_
_entity_poly.entity_id
_entity_poly.type
_entity_poly.pdbx_seq_one_letter_code
_entity_poly.pdbx_strand_id
1 'polypeptide(L)'
;MKKRKQNRAERARRKRARREEKRQAKGTMTMAEKKIATVEQIRRHMEKKEYAGVINTFADMLAQGNPPEECFGDVARAYFELGDYTRAANWVTTTLSKDAGNVEVRILLARICQREKRGDDALKLFENILKVHANALSYEQRAEIGRLAGLDARLNPERTRTAYPHLAALLGMGELPAPQTSAALAVAAPTAPQSTGTAASSAAQQAEEILAQTIRPKEKVRALNAFAGAAYVADDYAGAKELLMAALRLDPGADVTLRNMALLLHDMGEKDKALQVAAKMRKTDFMLLRVLKS
;
A
#
# COMPACT_ATOMS: atom_id res chain seq x y z
N MET A 1 23.89 -40.55 66.70
CA MET A 1 22.80 -39.63 66.30
C MET A 1 23.26 -38.44 65.43
N LYS A 2 24.41 -37.79 65.70
CA LYS A 2 24.89 -36.60 64.95
C LYS A 2 25.20 -36.86 63.45
N LYS A 3 25.86 -37.98 63.13
CA LYS A 3 26.27 -38.36 61.75
C LYS A 3 25.09 -38.59 60.79
N ARG A 4 23.98 -39.17 61.28
CA ARG A 4 22.73 -39.36 60.51
C ARG A 4 22.02 -38.03 60.22
N LYS A 5 22.06 -37.07 61.14
CA LYS A 5 21.50 -35.72 60.93
C LYS A 5 22.32 -34.92 59.90
N GLN A 6 23.65 -35.01 59.95
CA GLN A 6 24.54 -34.39 58.95
C GLN A 6 24.30 -34.94 57.53
N ASN A 7 24.22 -36.26 57.35
CA ASN A 7 23.95 -36.87 56.04
C ASN A 7 22.57 -36.49 55.47
N ARG A 8 21.57 -36.26 56.33
CA ARG A 8 20.24 -35.82 55.90
C ARG A 8 20.26 -34.34 55.47
N ALA A 9 21.02 -33.50 56.16
CA ALA A 9 21.20 -32.09 55.81
C ALA A 9 21.97 -31.92 54.48
N GLU A 10 23.01 -32.73 54.25
CA GLU A 10 23.79 -32.70 53.01
C GLU A 10 22.96 -33.17 51.80
N ARG A 11 22.18 -34.25 51.95
CA ARG A 11 21.24 -34.70 50.92
C ARG A 11 20.18 -33.65 50.60
N ALA A 12 19.69 -32.92 51.60
CA ALA A 12 18.73 -31.84 51.39
C ALA A 12 19.37 -30.66 50.64
N ARG A 13 20.62 -30.29 50.96
CA ARG A 13 21.38 -29.25 50.25
C ARG A 13 21.63 -29.64 48.79
N ARG A 14 22.12 -30.86 48.52
CA ARG A 14 22.31 -31.36 47.13
C ARG A 14 21.01 -31.41 46.33
N LYS A 15 19.88 -31.74 46.97
CA LYS A 15 18.55 -31.76 46.33
C LYS A 15 18.04 -30.35 46.04
N ARG A 16 18.36 -29.36 46.88
CA ARG A 16 18.07 -27.94 46.63
C ARG A 16 18.94 -27.39 45.50
N ALA A 17 20.26 -27.63 45.54
CA ALA A 17 21.19 -27.26 44.48
C ALA A 17 20.78 -27.84 43.12
N ARG A 18 20.45 -29.14 43.03
CA ARG A 18 19.93 -29.74 41.77
C ARG A 18 18.59 -29.17 41.31
N ARG A 19 17.74 -28.69 42.21
CA ARG A 19 16.47 -28.04 41.85
C ARG A 19 16.71 -26.61 41.36
N GLU A 20 17.68 -25.92 41.93
CA GLU A 20 18.09 -24.58 41.57
C GLU A 20 18.84 -24.58 40.23
N GLU A 21 19.75 -25.53 40.03
CA GLU A 21 20.44 -25.82 38.77
C GLU A 21 19.44 -26.23 37.66
N LYS A 22 18.41 -27.03 37.97
CA LYS A 22 17.30 -27.30 37.02
C LYS A 22 16.40 -26.09 36.75
N ARG A 23 16.30 -25.13 37.69
CA ARG A 23 15.57 -23.86 37.49
C ARG A 23 16.39 -22.87 36.68
N GLN A 24 17.72 -22.86 36.85
CA GLN A 24 18.64 -22.04 36.06
C GLN A 24 18.92 -22.63 34.67
N ALA A 25 18.93 -23.96 34.52
CA ALA A 25 18.99 -24.65 33.22
C ALA A 25 17.68 -24.53 32.42
N LYS A 26 16.54 -24.37 33.11
CA LYS A 26 15.32 -23.76 32.55
C LYS A 26 15.43 -22.24 32.57
N GLY A 27 16.56 -21.72 32.09
CA GLY A 27 16.78 -20.28 31.98
C GLY A 27 15.57 -19.68 31.31
N THR A 28 14.80 -18.90 32.06
CA THR A 28 13.73 -18.09 31.51
C THR A 28 14.41 -17.15 30.55
N MET A 29 14.46 -17.51 29.26
CA MET A 29 14.93 -16.60 28.24
C MET A 29 14.19 -15.28 28.44
N THR A 30 14.96 -14.21 28.52
CA THR A 30 14.38 -12.87 28.61
C THR A 30 13.46 -12.66 27.40
N MET A 31 12.46 -11.78 27.52
CA MET A 31 11.53 -11.55 26.41
C MET A 31 12.25 -11.08 25.13
N ALA A 32 13.41 -10.43 25.29
CA ALA A 32 14.29 -10.05 24.18
C ALA A 32 14.99 -11.26 23.54
N GLU A 33 15.56 -12.16 24.34
CA GLU A 33 16.19 -13.40 23.84
C GLU A 33 15.20 -14.29 23.12
N LYS A 34 13.97 -14.40 23.65
CA LYS A 34 12.87 -15.12 22.97
C LYS A 34 12.54 -14.47 21.63
N LYS A 35 12.40 -13.14 21.58
CA LYS A 35 12.12 -12.42 20.33
C LYS A 35 13.20 -12.67 19.28
N ILE A 36 14.47 -12.58 19.66
CA ILE A 36 15.61 -12.81 18.76
C ILE A 36 15.61 -14.25 18.25
N ALA A 37 15.48 -15.24 19.14
CA ALA A 37 15.43 -16.65 18.78
C ALA A 37 14.27 -16.96 17.82
N THR A 38 13.11 -16.32 18.02
CA THR A 38 11.96 -16.51 17.14
C THR A 38 12.12 -15.83 15.78
N VAL A 39 12.71 -14.63 15.71
CA VAL A 39 13.05 -13.99 14.43
C VAL A 39 14.00 -14.88 13.64
N GLU A 40 15.04 -15.43 14.28
CA GLU A 40 15.94 -16.39 13.64
C GLU A 40 15.21 -17.64 13.16
N GLN A 41 14.27 -18.17 13.96
CA GLN A 41 13.48 -19.32 13.57
C GLN A 41 12.60 -19.03 12.35
N ILE A 42 11.94 -17.87 12.29
CA ILE A 42 11.17 -17.43 11.12
C ILE A 42 12.07 -17.35 9.88
N ARG A 43 13.25 -16.75 10.00
CA ARG A 43 14.21 -16.66 8.89
C ARG A 43 14.68 -18.04 8.41
N ARG A 44 14.96 -18.98 9.32
CA ARG A 44 15.29 -20.37 8.96
C ARG A 44 14.14 -21.08 8.24
N HIS A 45 12.90 -20.87 8.67
CA HIS A 45 11.74 -21.42 7.96
C HIS A 45 11.59 -20.79 6.57
N MET A 46 11.85 -19.49 6.42
CA MET A 46 11.86 -18.81 5.12
C MET A 46 12.94 -19.36 4.17
N GLU A 47 14.16 -19.57 4.65
CA GLU A 47 15.27 -20.17 3.89
C GLU A 47 14.93 -21.59 3.40
N LYS A 48 14.27 -22.38 4.26
CA LYS A 48 13.81 -23.74 3.93
C LYS A 48 12.51 -23.76 3.12
N LYS A 49 11.90 -22.60 2.85
CA LYS A 49 10.58 -22.46 2.20
C LYS A 49 9.45 -23.18 2.95
N GLU A 50 9.61 -23.35 4.26
CA GLU A 50 8.62 -23.93 5.16
C GLU A 50 7.61 -22.85 5.58
N TYR A 51 6.84 -22.34 4.62
CA TYR A 51 5.96 -21.17 4.82
C TYR A 51 4.87 -21.40 5.89
N ALA A 52 4.37 -22.63 6.03
CA ALA A 52 3.46 -22.98 7.12
C ALA A 52 4.15 -22.86 8.50
N GLY A 53 5.44 -23.21 8.59
CA GLY A 53 6.26 -23.05 9.80
C GLY A 53 6.44 -21.59 10.18
N VAL A 54 6.62 -20.70 9.19
CA VAL A 54 6.67 -19.24 9.41
C VAL A 54 5.37 -18.74 10.06
N ILE A 55 4.22 -19.11 9.50
CA ILE A 55 2.92 -18.66 9.99
C ILE A 55 2.64 -19.18 11.41
N ASN A 56 2.91 -20.46 11.66
CA ASN A 56 2.70 -21.06 12.98
C ASN A 56 3.60 -20.42 14.04
N THR A 57 4.89 -20.28 13.74
CA THR A 57 5.86 -19.65 14.65
C THR A 57 5.49 -18.20 14.95
N PHE A 58 5.03 -17.46 13.94
CA PHE A 58 4.58 -16.08 14.12
C PHE A 58 3.27 -15.98 14.90
N ALA A 59 2.31 -16.88 14.67
CA ALA A 59 1.04 -16.93 15.40
C ALA A 59 1.24 -17.17 16.91
N ASP A 60 2.17 -18.06 17.26
CA ASP A 60 2.54 -18.31 18.66
C ASP A 60 3.07 -17.06 19.36
N MET A 61 3.82 -16.21 18.66
CA MET A 61 4.33 -14.94 19.19
C MET A 61 3.28 -13.85 19.26
N LEU A 62 2.37 -13.82 18.29
CA LEU A 62 1.23 -12.92 18.29
C LEU A 62 0.33 -13.21 19.51
N ALA A 63 0.10 -14.49 19.82
CA ALA A 63 -0.64 -14.92 21.02
C ALA A 63 0.07 -14.53 22.34
N GLN A 64 1.40 -14.43 22.33
CA GLN A 64 2.20 -13.94 23.46
C GLN A 64 2.23 -12.40 23.57
N GLY A 65 1.57 -11.67 22.65
CA GLY A 65 1.45 -10.22 22.66
C GLY A 65 2.70 -9.45 22.22
N ASN A 66 3.70 -10.12 21.66
CA ASN A 66 4.97 -9.51 21.26
C ASN A 66 5.36 -9.90 19.82
N PRO A 67 4.61 -9.44 18.80
CA PRO A 67 4.86 -9.84 17.42
C PRO A 67 6.16 -9.19 16.89
N PRO A 68 7.05 -9.96 16.23
CA PRO A 68 8.26 -9.41 15.62
C PRO A 68 7.91 -8.59 14.37
N GLU A 69 7.85 -7.26 14.50
CA GLU A 69 7.48 -6.34 13.40
C GLU A 69 8.38 -6.50 12.17
N GLU A 70 9.67 -6.78 12.37
CA GLU A 70 10.64 -7.03 11.30
C GLU A 70 10.28 -8.22 10.40
N CYS A 71 9.48 -9.17 10.91
CA CYS A 71 9.08 -10.37 10.17
C CYS A 71 7.72 -10.21 9.48
N PHE A 72 7.05 -9.04 9.52
CA PHE A 72 5.75 -8.88 8.88
C PHE A 72 5.81 -9.11 7.36
N GLY A 73 6.91 -8.69 6.72
CA GLY A 73 7.17 -8.98 5.32
C GLY A 73 7.34 -10.47 5.03
N ASP A 74 8.03 -11.20 5.91
CA ASP A 74 8.21 -12.66 5.80
C ASP A 74 6.86 -13.39 5.93
N VAL A 75 5.99 -12.95 6.84
CA VAL A 75 4.63 -13.49 7.01
C VAL A 75 3.78 -13.21 5.77
N ALA A 76 3.82 -11.99 5.24
CA ALA A 76 3.14 -11.65 3.99
C ALA A 76 3.60 -12.57 2.84
N ARG A 77 4.91 -12.81 2.75
CA ARG A 77 5.48 -13.70 1.74
C ARG A 77 5.04 -15.15 1.94
N ALA A 78 5.04 -15.63 3.17
CA ALA A 78 4.58 -16.98 3.50
C ALA A 78 3.12 -17.21 3.09
N TYR A 79 2.22 -16.27 3.39
CA TYR A 79 0.82 -16.35 2.94
C TYR A 79 0.70 -16.34 1.41
N PHE A 80 1.48 -15.51 0.73
CA PHE A 80 1.49 -15.46 -0.74
C PHE A 80 1.93 -16.81 -1.34
N GLU A 81 2.99 -17.42 -0.82
CA GLU A 81 3.52 -18.69 -1.33
C GLU A 81 2.58 -19.87 -1.04
N LEU A 82 1.77 -19.80 0.02
CA LEU A 82 0.68 -20.75 0.28
C LEU A 82 -0.60 -20.46 -0.52
N GLY A 83 -0.64 -19.39 -1.30
CA GLY A 83 -1.78 -19.01 -2.15
C GLY A 83 -2.90 -18.24 -1.44
N ASP A 84 -2.74 -17.88 -0.16
CA ASP A 84 -3.69 -17.02 0.55
C ASP A 84 -3.37 -15.55 0.28
N TYR A 85 -3.77 -15.09 -0.91
CA TYR A 85 -3.50 -13.73 -1.38
C TYR A 85 -4.20 -12.64 -0.56
N THR A 86 -5.35 -12.95 0.04
CA THR A 86 -6.10 -11.99 0.88
C THR A 86 -5.33 -11.70 2.16
N ARG A 87 -4.88 -12.73 2.88
CA ARG A 87 -4.07 -12.53 4.09
C ARG A 87 -2.71 -11.95 3.74
N ALA A 88 -2.11 -12.37 2.62
CA ALA A 88 -0.86 -11.79 2.14
C ALA A 88 -1.00 -10.28 1.94
N ALA A 89 -2.05 -9.81 1.25
CA ALA A 89 -2.30 -8.39 1.03
C ALA A 89 -2.51 -7.61 2.33
N ASN A 90 -3.26 -8.17 3.29
CA ASN A 90 -3.44 -7.56 4.60
C ASN A 90 -2.10 -7.38 5.34
N TRP A 91 -1.24 -8.41 5.33
CA TRP A 91 0.09 -8.32 5.93
C TRP A 91 1.04 -7.39 5.19
N VAL A 92 0.92 -7.26 3.87
CA VAL A 92 1.61 -6.21 3.11
C VAL A 92 1.16 -4.83 3.59
N THR A 93 -0.14 -4.57 3.72
CA THR A 93 -0.66 -3.29 4.23
C THR A 93 -0.16 -3.00 5.64
N THR A 94 -0.17 -4.01 6.53
CA THR A 94 0.38 -3.88 7.89
C THR A 94 1.86 -3.53 7.84
N THR A 95 2.65 -4.20 6.99
CA THR A 95 4.08 -3.91 6.85
C THR A 95 4.32 -2.49 6.34
N LEU A 96 3.59 -2.06 5.30
CA LEU A 96 3.70 -0.71 4.74
C LEU A 96 3.23 0.40 5.68
N SER A 97 2.34 0.10 6.63
CA SER A 97 1.95 1.04 7.67
C SER A 97 3.07 1.34 8.67
N LYS A 98 4.00 0.40 8.83
CA LYS A 98 5.17 0.51 9.72
C LYS A 98 6.40 1.02 8.98
N ASP A 99 6.63 0.46 7.81
CA ASP A 99 7.72 0.82 6.91
C ASP A 99 7.16 1.14 5.52
N ALA A 100 6.78 2.40 5.36
CA ALA A 100 6.35 2.93 4.08
C ALA A 100 7.51 3.02 3.07
N GLY A 101 8.76 2.68 3.40
CA GLY A 101 9.88 2.62 2.45
C GLY A 101 10.10 1.22 1.87
N ASN A 102 9.48 0.19 2.44
CA ASN A 102 9.78 -1.20 2.13
C ASN A 102 9.48 -1.55 0.67
N VAL A 103 10.53 -1.76 -0.14
CA VAL A 103 10.40 -2.08 -1.57
C VAL A 103 9.99 -3.54 -1.79
N GLU A 104 10.51 -4.46 -0.98
CA GLU A 104 10.24 -5.91 -1.10
C GLU A 104 8.75 -6.23 -1.00
N VAL A 105 8.06 -5.71 0.01
CA VAL A 105 6.62 -5.98 0.18
C VAL A 105 5.75 -5.25 -0.87
N ARG A 106 6.25 -4.18 -1.49
CA ARG A 106 5.58 -3.56 -2.65
C ARG A 106 5.70 -4.41 -3.90
N ILE A 107 6.88 -5.00 -4.14
CA ILE A 107 7.06 -5.99 -5.21
C ILE A 107 6.12 -7.18 -4.96
N LEU A 108 6.01 -7.63 -3.71
CA LEU A 108 5.07 -8.68 -3.33
C LEU A 108 3.61 -8.29 -3.61
N LEU A 109 3.20 -7.05 -3.34
CA LEU A 109 1.86 -6.56 -3.67
C LEU A 109 1.57 -6.65 -5.16
N ALA A 110 2.53 -6.25 -6.00
CA ALA A 110 2.39 -6.33 -7.45
C ALA A 110 2.23 -7.80 -7.89
N ARG A 111 2.99 -8.73 -7.29
CA ARG A 111 2.85 -10.17 -7.54
C ARG A 111 1.49 -10.72 -7.11
N ILE A 112 0.96 -10.26 -5.98
CA ILE A 112 -0.41 -10.60 -5.54
C ILE A 112 -1.41 -10.15 -6.63
N CYS A 113 -1.32 -8.91 -7.11
CA CYS A 113 -2.18 -8.43 -8.19
C CYS A 113 -2.07 -9.29 -9.46
N GLN A 114 -0.87 -9.73 -9.84
CA GLN A 114 -0.70 -10.64 -10.98
C GLN A 114 -1.41 -11.99 -10.75
N ARG A 115 -1.29 -12.58 -9.55
CA ARG A 115 -1.97 -13.85 -9.21
C ARG A 115 -3.48 -13.73 -9.20
N GLU A 116 -4.01 -12.55 -8.86
CA GLU A 116 -5.43 -12.22 -8.92
C GLU A 116 -5.92 -11.85 -10.33
N LYS A 117 -5.09 -12.00 -11.38
CA LYS A 117 -5.37 -11.59 -12.77
C LYS A 117 -5.61 -10.08 -12.95
N ARG A 118 -5.08 -9.27 -12.03
CA ARG A 118 -5.12 -7.80 -12.05
C ARG A 118 -3.79 -7.24 -12.59
N GLY A 119 -3.42 -7.64 -13.80
CA GLY A 119 -2.15 -7.26 -14.43
C GLY A 119 -1.96 -5.74 -14.55
N ASP A 120 -3.03 -4.99 -14.86
CA ASP A 120 -2.99 -3.53 -14.93
C ASP A 120 -2.63 -2.87 -13.60
N ASP A 121 -3.09 -3.42 -12.47
CA ASP A 121 -2.76 -2.88 -11.16
C ASP A 121 -1.32 -3.24 -10.77
N ALA A 122 -0.84 -4.43 -11.16
CA ALA A 122 0.56 -4.81 -10.99
C ALA A 122 1.50 -3.87 -11.75
N LEU A 123 1.20 -3.53 -13.01
CA LEU A 123 1.99 -2.59 -13.81
C LEU A 123 2.07 -1.21 -13.17
N LYS A 124 0.96 -0.69 -12.63
CA LYS A 124 0.94 0.59 -11.87
C LYS A 124 1.83 0.54 -10.63
N LEU A 125 1.81 -0.58 -9.92
CA LEU A 125 2.65 -0.77 -8.73
C LEU A 125 4.13 -0.81 -9.10
N PHE A 126 4.51 -1.55 -10.15
CA PHE A 126 5.89 -1.56 -10.64
C PHE A 126 6.37 -0.19 -11.12
N GLU A 127 5.55 0.54 -11.88
CA GLU A 127 5.84 1.91 -12.28
C GLU A 127 6.05 2.82 -11.06
N ASN A 128 5.18 2.72 -10.04
CA ASN A 128 5.31 3.52 -8.83
C ASN A 128 6.61 3.20 -8.06
N ILE A 129 6.97 1.93 -7.96
CA ILE A 129 8.23 1.49 -7.34
C ILE A 129 9.42 2.08 -8.10
N LEU A 130 9.43 2.00 -9.43
CA LEU A 130 10.52 2.50 -10.27
C LEU A 130 10.61 4.04 -10.28
N LYS A 131 9.47 4.73 -10.08
CA LYS A 131 9.42 6.19 -10.02
C LYS A 131 9.83 6.75 -8.65
N VAL A 132 9.26 6.21 -7.58
CA VAL A 132 9.40 6.78 -6.21
C VAL A 132 10.57 6.17 -5.47
N HIS A 133 10.84 4.89 -5.67
CA HIS A 133 11.87 4.13 -4.96
C HIS A 133 13.06 3.77 -5.86
N ALA A 134 13.25 4.52 -6.95
CA ALA A 134 14.31 4.32 -7.94
C ALA A 134 15.70 4.13 -7.32
N ASN A 135 16.03 4.98 -6.34
CA ASN A 135 17.34 5.04 -5.68
C ASN A 135 17.52 3.96 -4.60
N ALA A 136 16.42 3.43 -4.06
CA ALA A 136 16.42 2.39 -3.03
C ALA A 136 16.43 0.97 -3.62
N LEU A 137 16.19 0.84 -4.93
CA LEU A 137 16.16 -0.43 -5.63
C LEU A 137 17.57 -1.01 -5.78
N SER A 138 17.76 -2.24 -5.31
CA SER A 138 18.92 -3.03 -5.67
C SER A 138 18.86 -3.45 -7.15
N TYR A 139 20.02 -3.82 -7.69
CA TYR A 139 20.10 -4.38 -9.05
C TYR A 139 19.20 -5.62 -9.20
N GLU A 140 19.19 -6.51 -8.19
CA GLU A 140 18.37 -7.72 -8.20
C GLU A 140 16.87 -7.41 -8.17
N GLN A 141 16.44 -6.47 -7.33
CA GLN A 141 15.04 -6.04 -7.27
C GLN A 141 14.60 -5.42 -8.59
N ARG A 142 15.44 -4.58 -9.19
CA ARG A 142 15.18 -3.97 -10.50
C ARG A 142 15.08 -5.03 -11.61
N ALA A 143 15.97 -6.02 -11.61
CA ALA A 143 15.92 -7.14 -12.55
C ALA A 143 14.65 -8.00 -12.35
N GLU A 144 14.27 -8.27 -11.09
CA GLU A 144 13.06 -9.02 -10.77
C GLU A 144 11.79 -8.29 -11.19
N ILE A 145 11.71 -6.96 -10.99
CA ILE A 145 10.61 -6.15 -11.52
C ILE A 145 10.54 -6.28 -13.04
N GLY A 146 11.66 -6.18 -13.75
CA GLY A 146 11.71 -6.37 -15.19
C GLY A 146 11.21 -7.75 -15.64
N ARG A 147 11.60 -8.81 -14.93
CA ARG A 147 11.16 -10.18 -15.20
C ARG A 147 9.66 -10.37 -14.95
N LEU A 148 9.14 -9.85 -13.83
CA LEU A 148 7.74 -9.99 -13.43
C LEU A 148 6.81 -9.18 -14.33
N ALA A 149 7.16 -7.92 -14.59
CA ALA A 149 6.34 -7.01 -15.38
C ALA A 149 6.47 -7.25 -16.88
N GLY A 150 7.57 -7.85 -17.33
CA GLY A 150 7.93 -7.95 -18.74
C GLY A 150 6.87 -8.63 -19.62
N LEU A 151 6.23 -9.70 -19.12
CA LEU A 151 5.15 -10.36 -19.86
C LEU A 151 3.95 -9.44 -20.03
N ASP A 152 3.41 -8.91 -18.93
CA ASP A 152 2.22 -8.05 -18.92
C ASP A 152 2.45 -6.74 -19.71
N ALA A 153 3.65 -6.17 -19.58
CA ALA A 153 4.04 -4.94 -20.26
C ALA A 153 4.16 -5.10 -21.78
N ARG A 154 4.59 -6.28 -22.26
CA ARG A 154 4.73 -6.59 -23.69
C ARG A 154 3.42 -6.97 -24.36
N LEU A 155 2.37 -7.29 -23.59
CA LEU A 155 1.03 -7.52 -24.16
C LEU A 155 0.49 -6.27 -24.87
N ASN A 156 0.83 -5.08 -24.37
CA ASN A 156 0.43 -3.80 -24.96
C ASN A 156 1.60 -2.79 -24.91
N PRO A 157 2.59 -2.89 -25.81
CA PRO A 157 3.82 -2.11 -25.73
C PRO A 157 3.57 -0.60 -25.84
N GLU A 158 2.66 -0.16 -26.71
CA GLU A 158 2.32 1.26 -26.85
C GLU A 158 1.69 1.84 -25.58
N ARG A 159 0.81 1.07 -24.95
CA ARG A 159 0.22 1.46 -23.65
C ARG A 159 1.29 1.51 -22.57
N THR A 160 2.24 0.58 -22.56
CA THR A 160 3.32 0.59 -21.57
C THR A 160 4.22 1.80 -21.74
N ARG A 161 4.62 2.14 -22.98
CA ARG A 161 5.43 3.35 -23.26
C ARG A 161 4.75 4.63 -22.80
N THR A 162 3.44 4.74 -23.00
CA THR A 162 2.67 5.96 -22.69
C THR A 162 2.28 6.05 -21.21
N ALA A 163 1.80 4.96 -20.61
CA ALA A 163 1.26 4.96 -19.25
C ALA A 163 2.29 4.63 -18.16
N TYR A 164 3.36 3.90 -18.50
CA TYR A 164 4.35 3.37 -17.56
C TYR A 164 5.79 3.63 -18.06
N PRO A 165 6.20 4.89 -18.19
CA PRO A 165 7.45 5.23 -18.87
C PRO A 165 8.72 4.77 -18.12
N HIS A 166 8.73 4.73 -16.79
CA HIS A 166 9.91 4.19 -16.06
C HIS A 166 10.03 2.68 -16.26
N LEU A 167 8.89 1.98 -16.29
CA LEU A 167 8.84 0.56 -16.60
C LEU A 167 9.23 0.27 -18.06
N ALA A 168 8.75 1.09 -19.01
CA ALA A 168 9.12 0.99 -20.42
C ALA A 168 10.64 1.14 -20.60
N ALA A 169 11.24 2.10 -19.90
CA ALA A 169 12.67 2.32 -19.93
C ALA A 169 13.48 1.17 -19.32
N LEU A 170 13.03 0.62 -18.20
CA LEU A 170 13.64 -0.57 -17.60
C LEU A 170 13.65 -1.76 -18.58
N LEU A 171 12.58 -1.91 -19.36
CA LEU A 171 12.41 -3.02 -20.29
C LEU A 171 13.04 -2.77 -21.67
N GLY A 172 13.72 -1.64 -21.88
CA GLY A 172 14.33 -1.25 -23.15
C GLY A 172 13.30 -0.95 -24.25
N MET A 173 12.05 -0.64 -23.87
CA MET A 173 10.96 -0.32 -24.79
C MET A 173 10.74 1.18 -24.96
N GLY A 174 11.38 2.02 -24.14
CA GLY A 174 11.30 3.48 -24.19
C GLY A 174 12.50 4.12 -23.50
N GLU A 175 12.57 5.44 -23.53
CA GLU A 175 13.61 6.19 -22.82
C GLU A 175 13.18 6.52 -21.39
N LEU A 176 14.15 6.55 -20.47
CA LEU A 176 13.90 7.02 -19.10
C LEU A 176 13.38 8.46 -19.16
N PRO A 177 12.26 8.79 -18.51
CA PRO A 177 11.87 10.17 -18.32
C PRO A 177 13.03 10.92 -17.67
N ALA A 178 13.48 12.01 -18.30
CA ALA A 178 14.52 12.85 -17.71
C ALA A 178 14.10 13.24 -16.28
N PRO A 179 15.04 13.24 -15.30
CA PRO A 179 14.74 13.67 -13.95
C PRO A 179 14.20 15.09 -14.02
N GLN A 180 12.93 15.26 -13.62
CA GLN A 180 12.26 16.54 -13.56
C GLN A 180 12.83 17.32 -12.38
N THR A 181 14.03 17.88 -12.56
CA THR A 181 14.53 18.96 -11.73
C THR A 181 13.67 20.18 -12.06
N SER A 182 12.97 20.72 -11.06
CA SER A 182 12.26 21.98 -11.19
C SER A 182 13.24 23.08 -11.60
N ALA A 183 13.17 23.52 -12.86
CA ALA A 183 13.65 24.83 -13.31
C ALA A 183 13.12 25.14 -14.72
N ALA A 184 12.23 26.13 -14.77
CA ALA A 184 11.90 27.07 -15.85
C ALA A 184 12.41 26.83 -17.30
N LEU A 185 11.43 26.79 -18.21
CA LEU A 185 11.36 27.38 -19.57
C LEU A 185 12.50 27.10 -20.58
N ALA A 186 12.22 26.28 -21.63
CA ALA A 186 12.11 26.73 -23.05
C ALA A 186 12.11 25.55 -24.08
N VAL A 187 10.96 25.37 -24.78
CA VAL A 187 10.67 25.06 -26.21
C VAL A 187 11.65 24.14 -27.01
N ALA A 188 11.26 23.00 -27.62
CA ALA A 188 10.47 22.90 -28.87
C ALA A 188 9.93 21.47 -29.18
N ALA A 189 8.79 21.40 -29.90
CA ALA A 189 7.85 20.27 -30.05
C ALA A 189 8.10 19.32 -31.27
N PRO A 190 7.25 18.28 -31.52
CA PRO A 190 6.00 18.55 -32.27
C PRO A 190 4.71 17.85 -31.78
N THR A 191 3.64 18.65 -31.79
CA THR A 191 2.24 18.35 -32.14
C THR A 191 1.43 17.35 -31.31
N ALA A 192 0.94 17.84 -30.17
CA ALA A 192 -0.48 17.70 -29.82
C ALA A 192 -1.25 18.91 -30.40
N PRO A 193 -2.53 18.78 -30.81
CA PRO A 193 -3.36 19.95 -31.00
C PRO A 193 -3.52 20.65 -29.64
N GLN A 194 -2.90 21.82 -29.55
CA GLN A 194 -3.10 22.77 -28.47
C GLN A 194 -4.52 23.35 -28.58
N SER A 195 -5.26 23.38 -27.47
CA SER A 195 -6.07 24.55 -27.17
C SER A 195 -5.19 25.50 -26.35
N THR A 196 -5.02 26.69 -26.90
CA THR A 196 -4.20 27.77 -26.40
C THR A 196 -4.83 28.40 -25.15
N GLY A 197 -3.98 28.93 -24.27
CA GLY A 197 -4.43 29.58 -23.05
C GLY A 197 -5.35 30.77 -23.30
N THR A 198 -6.30 30.97 -22.38
CA THR A 198 -6.86 32.28 -22.03
C THR A 198 -7.62 32.13 -20.72
N ALA A 199 -7.43 33.10 -19.83
CA ALA A 199 -8.34 33.57 -18.78
C ALA A 199 -9.25 32.53 -18.09
N ALA A 200 -9.02 32.30 -16.78
CA ALA A 200 -10.02 31.82 -15.82
C ALA A 200 -11.22 31.08 -16.44
N SER A 201 -10.97 29.93 -17.06
CA SER A 201 -12.05 29.14 -17.64
C SER A 201 -12.86 28.58 -16.48
N SER A 202 -14.14 28.95 -16.43
CA SER A 202 -15.05 28.52 -15.37
C SER A 202 -15.06 26.99 -15.26
N ALA A 203 -15.22 26.46 -14.05
CA ALA A 203 -15.29 25.02 -13.81
C ALA A 203 -16.30 24.29 -14.72
N ALA A 204 -17.40 24.94 -15.10
CA ALA A 204 -18.35 24.47 -16.11
C ALA A 204 -17.71 24.18 -17.48
N GLN A 205 -16.91 25.10 -18.02
CA GLN A 205 -16.24 24.93 -19.31
C GLN A 205 -15.22 23.79 -19.27
N GLN A 206 -14.49 23.68 -18.16
CA GLN A 206 -13.57 22.56 -17.94
C GLN A 206 -14.32 21.22 -17.88
N ALA A 207 -15.49 21.19 -17.22
CA ALA A 207 -16.31 19.99 -17.16
C ALA A 207 -16.79 19.57 -18.57
N GLU A 208 -17.23 20.52 -19.38
CA GLU A 208 -17.66 20.28 -20.76
C GLU A 208 -16.52 19.77 -21.65
N GLU A 209 -15.32 20.35 -21.53
CA GLU A 209 -14.15 19.91 -22.27
C GLU A 209 -13.80 18.44 -21.95
N ILE A 210 -13.79 18.08 -20.66
CA ILE A 210 -13.52 16.70 -20.20
C ILE A 210 -14.63 15.75 -20.68
N LEU A 211 -15.88 16.21 -20.69
CA LEU A 211 -17.00 15.42 -21.21
C LEU A 211 -16.94 15.22 -22.73
N ALA A 212 -16.39 16.18 -23.47
CA ALA A 212 -16.23 16.11 -24.92
C ALA A 212 -15.09 15.17 -25.36
N GLN A 213 -14.10 14.89 -24.50
CA GLN A 213 -12.98 14.00 -24.84
C GLN A 213 -13.44 12.57 -25.18
N THR A 214 -12.80 11.94 -26.16
CA THR A 214 -13.08 10.56 -26.60
C THR A 214 -12.39 9.51 -25.72
N ILE A 215 -12.50 9.66 -24.40
CA ILE A 215 -11.93 8.75 -23.39
C ILE A 215 -13.03 7.94 -22.68
N ARG A 216 -12.65 6.89 -21.95
CA ARG A 216 -13.63 6.02 -21.28
C ARG A 216 -14.40 6.80 -20.20
N PRO A 217 -15.71 6.53 -19.97
CA PRO A 217 -16.50 7.25 -18.97
C PRO A 217 -15.89 7.26 -17.56
N LYS A 218 -15.25 6.15 -17.16
CA LYS A 218 -14.55 6.04 -15.88
C LYS A 218 -13.33 6.98 -15.78
N GLU A 219 -12.65 7.24 -16.89
CA GLU A 219 -11.53 8.17 -16.94
C GLU A 219 -12.01 9.62 -16.89
N LYS A 220 -13.15 9.93 -17.52
CA LYS A 220 -13.81 11.23 -17.39
C LYS A 220 -14.19 11.54 -15.94
N VAL A 221 -14.80 10.57 -15.23
CA VAL A 221 -15.11 10.70 -13.80
C VAL A 221 -13.84 10.98 -13.00
N ARG A 222 -12.75 10.24 -13.26
CA ARG A 222 -11.47 10.45 -12.57
C ARG A 222 -10.89 11.84 -12.84
N ALA A 223 -10.94 12.32 -14.08
CA ALA A 223 -10.47 13.65 -14.44
C ALA A 223 -11.30 14.74 -13.74
N LEU A 224 -12.63 14.66 -13.81
CA LEU A 224 -13.53 15.59 -13.14
C LEU A 224 -13.30 15.65 -11.62
N ASN A 225 -13.06 14.51 -10.97
CA ASN A 225 -12.72 14.48 -9.54
C ASN A 225 -11.36 15.14 -9.24
N ALA A 226 -10.37 15.01 -10.14
CA ALA A 226 -9.07 15.64 -9.97
C ALA A 226 -9.16 17.17 -10.10
N PHE A 227 -9.89 17.66 -11.11
CA PHE A 227 -10.13 19.11 -11.26
C PHE A 227 -10.97 19.67 -10.11
N ALA A 228 -11.97 18.91 -9.63
CA ALA A 228 -12.73 19.31 -8.44
C ALA A 228 -11.85 19.45 -7.20
N GLY A 229 -10.88 18.54 -7.02
CA GLY A 229 -9.89 18.64 -5.94
C GLY A 229 -9.02 19.89 -6.05
N ALA A 230 -8.60 20.26 -7.27
CA ALA A 230 -7.85 21.48 -7.50
C ALA A 230 -8.68 22.74 -7.20
N ALA A 231 -9.95 22.76 -7.65
CA ALA A 231 -10.88 23.85 -7.34
C ALA A 231 -11.15 23.99 -5.84
N TYR A 232 -11.32 22.86 -5.13
CA TYR A 232 -11.50 22.83 -3.69
C TYR A 232 -10.29 23.42 -2.93
N VAL A 233 -9.07 23.08 -3.34
CA VAL A 233 -7.84 23.64 -2.73
C VAL A 233 -7.68 25.13 -3.01
N ALA A 234 -8.26 25.62 -4.10
CA ALA A 234 -8.30 27.04 -4.44
C ALA A 234 -9.47 27.80 -3.78
N ASP A 235 -10.19 27.17 -2.84
CA ASP A 235 -11.42 27.66 -2.20
C ASP A 235 -12.56 28.01 -3.18
N ASP A 236 -12.48 27.51 -4.42
CA ASP A 236 -13.55 27.59 -5.41
C ASP A 236 -14.55 26.45 -5.19
N TYR A 237 -15.35 26.57 -4.14
CA TYR A 237 -16.36 25.58 -3.78
C TYR A 237 -17.49 25.49 -4.82
N ALA A 238 -17.83 26.59 -5.48
CA ALA A 238 -18.82 26.60 -6.54
C ALA A 238 -18.34 25.77 -7.73
N GLY A 239 -17.09 25.99 -8.18
CA GLY A 239 -16.50 25.24 -9.28
C GLY A 239 -16.26 23.76 -8.93
N ALA A 240 -15.77 23.47 -7.72
CA ALA A 240 -15.64 22.10 -7.24
C ALA A 240 -16.98 21.35 -7.27
N LYS A 241 -18.09 22.03 -6.89
CA LYS A 241 -19.43 21.45 -6.90
C LYS A 241 -19.89 21.11 -8.32
N GLU A 242 -19.67 21.99 -9.28
CA GLU A 242 -20.04 21.76 -10.69
C GLU A 242 -19.30 20.55 -11.27
N LEU A 243 -18.00 20.45 -11.03
CA LEU A 243 -17.16 19.35 -11.50
C LEU A 243 -17.58 18.00 -10.87
N LEU A 244 -17.85 17.99 -9.56
CA LEU A 244 -18.35 16.78 -8.88
C LEU A 244 -19.76 16.40 -9.34
N MET A 245 -20.63 17.37 -9.62
CA MET A 245 -21.96 17.09 -10.20
C MET A 245 -21.84 16.48 -11.59
N ALA A 246 -20.95 16.99 -12.44
CA ALA A 246 -20.67 16.41 -13.75
C ALA A 246 -20.15 14.96 -13.62
N ALA A 247 -19.28 14.69 -12.64
CA ALA A 247 -18.79 13.34 -12.37
C ALA A 247 -19.93 12.39 -11.93
N LEU A 248 -20.83 12.85 -11.06
CA LEU A 248 -21.98 12.06 -10.59
C LEU A 248 -23.03 11.83 -11.68
N ARG A 249 -23.14 12.70 -12.69
CA ARG A 249 -24.00 12.46 -13.87
C ARG A 249 -23.50 11.27 -14.71
N LEU A 250 -22.17 11.07 -14.78
CA LEU A 250 -21.57 9.94 -15.49
C LEU A 250 -21.62 8.64 -14.67
N ASP A 251 -21.35 8.72 -13.36
CA ASP A 251 -21.43 7.58 -12.45
C ASP A 251 -22.03 8.02 -11.10
N PRO A 252 -23.36 7.84 -10.91
CA PRO A 252 -24.03 8.19 -9.66
C PRO A 252 -23.55 7.40 -8.43
N GLY A 253 -22.89 6.25 -8.65
CA GLY A 253 -22.44 5.35 -7.58
C GLY A 253 -20.95 5.45 -7.27
N ALA A 254 -20.26 6.48 -7.76
CA ALA A 254 -18.84 6.68 -7.52
C ALA A 254 -18.58 7.09 -6.06
N ASP A 255 -18.18 6.13 -5.22
CA ASP A 255 -17.96 6.32 -3.77
C ASP A 255 -17.01 7.48 -3.44
N VAL A 256 -15.94 7.67 -4.23
CA VAL A 256 -14.97 8.77 -4.03
C VAL A 256 -15.61 10.13 -4.31
N THR A 257 -16.42 10.22 -5.37
CA THR A 257 -17.09 11.47 -5.76
C THR A 257 -18.18 11.86 -4.77
N LEU A 258 -18.94 10.87 -4.29
CA LEU A 258 -19.92 11.06 -3.22
C LEU A 258 -19.26 11.52 -1.91
N ARG A 259 -18.12 10.91 -1.53
CA ARG A 259 -17.34 11.36 -0.36
C ARG A 259 -16.88 12.80 -0.51
N ASN A 260 -16.28 13.15 -1.65
CA ASN A 260 -15.78 14.51 -1.90
C ASN A 260 -16.91 15.53 -1.94
N MET A 261 -18.06 15.18 -2.53
CA MET A 261 -19.25 16.03 -2.54
C MET A 261 -19.82 16.23 -1.14
N ALA A 262 -19.83 15.19 -0.31
CA ALA A 262 -20.31 15.30 1.07
C ALA A 262 -19.40 16.21 1.91
N LEU A 263 -18.07 16.12 1.76
CA LEU A 263 -17.14 17.03 2.42
C LEU A 263 -17.32 18.47 1.94
N LEU A 264 -17.34 18.68 0.62
CA LEU A 264 -17.56 20.00 0.04
C LEU A 264 -18.87 20.64 0.54
N LEU A 265 -19.97 19.89 0.58
CA LEU A 265 -21.25 20.39 1.10
C LEU A 265 -21.18 20.72 2.59
N HIS A 266 -20.39 19.99 3.37
CA HIS A 266 -20.17 20.29 4.78
C HIS A 266 -19.41 21.61 4.96
N ASP A 267 -18.36 21.83 4.17
CA ASP A 267 -17.56 23.05 4.22
C ASP A 267 -18.34 24.27 3.70
N MET A 268 -19.28 24.05 2.78
CA MET A 268 -20.26 25.06 2.33
C MET A 268 -21.38 25.32 3.36
N GLY A 269 -21.43 24.60 4.49
CA GLY A 269 -22.46 24.73 5.52
C GLY A 269 -23.78 24.00 5.23
N GLU A 270 -23.88 23.26 4.13
CA GLU A 270 -25.05 22.48 3.70
C GLU A 270 -25.09 21.09 4.38
N LYS A 271 -25.04 21.05 5.72
CA LYS A 271 -24.86 19.81 6.53
C LYS A 271 -25.90 18.71 6.23
N ASP A 272 -27.17 19.07 6.07
CA ASP A 272 -28.23 18.08 5.77
C ASP A 272 -28.03 17.40 4.42
N LYS A 273 -27.60 18.17 3.40
CA LYS A 273 -27.32 17.62 2.07
C LYS A 273 -26.05 16.78 2.07
N ALA A 274 -25.04 17.16 2.86
CA ALA A 274 -23.84 16.36 3.02
C ALA A 274 -24.14 14.95 3.56
N LEU A 275 -25.01 14.85 4.57
CA LEU A 275 -25.47 13.56 5.10
C LEU A 275 -26.28 12.76 4.07
N GLN A 276 -27.15 13.40 3.30
CA GLN A 276 -27.91 12.73 2.23
C GLN A 276 -27.00 12.19 1.12
N VAL A 277 -25.95 12.92 0.75
CA VAL A 277 -24.97 12.47 -0.24
C VAL A 277 -24.13 11.31 0.31
N ALA A 278 -23.67 11.40 1.56
CA ALA A 278 -22.93 10.32 2.22
C ALA A 278 -23.77 9.03 2.33
N ALA A 279 -25.09 9.14 2.54
CA ALA A 279 -26.00 8.00 2.59
C ALA A 279 -26.15 7.25 1.25
N LYS A 280 -25.84 7.90 0.13
CA LYS A 280 -25.88 7.27 -1.21
C LYS A 280 -24.64 6.41 -1.52
N MET A 281 -23.60 6.49 -0.67
CA MET A 281 -22.38 5.70 -0.85
C MET A 281 -22.66 4.21 -0.67
N ARG A 282 -21.98 3.37 -1.46
CA ARG A 282 -22.13 1.90 -1.38
C ARG A 282 -21.44 1.34 -0.14
N LYS A 283 -20.40 2.02 0.32
CA LYS A 283 -19.65 1.68 1.53
C LYS A 283 -19.82 2.78 2.56
N THR A 284 -20.17 2.39 3.77
CA THR A 284 -20.24 3.30 4.91
C THR A 284 -18.85 3.76 5.30
N ASP A 285 -18.65 5.07 5.41
CA ASP A 285 -17.40 5.68 5.83
C ASP A 285 -17.59 6.38 7.18
N PHE A 286 -17.20 5.69 8.27
CA PHE A 286 -17.35 6.22 9.63
C PHE A 286 -16.49 7.46 9.88
N MET A 287 -15.38 7.64 9.16
CA MET A 287 -14.55 8.84 9.29
C MET A 287 -15.27 10.04 8.66
N LEU A 288 -15.86 9.86 7.48
CA LEU A 288 -16.70 10.87 6.86
C LEU A 288 -17.89 11.22 7.76
N LEU A 289 -18.65 10.23 8.23
CA LEU A 289 -19.82 10.46 9.09
C LEU A 289 -19.46 11.16 10.41
N ARG A 290 -18.26 10.92 10.95
CA ARG A 290 -17.77 11.63 12.14
C ARG A 290 -17.55 13.11 11.85
N VAL A 291 -16.94 13.45 10.71
CA VAL A 291 -16.71 14.84 10.28
C VAL A 291 -18.04 15.55 10.00
N LEU A 292 -18.99 14.88 9.34
CA LEU A 292 -20.28 15.47 9.03
C LEU A 292 -21.16 15.76 10.26
N LYS A 293 -20.86 15.13 11.40
CA LYS A 293 -21.58 15.31 12.67
C LYS A 293 -21.03 16.44 13.56
N SER A 294 -19.82 16.94 13.29
CA SER A 294 -19.30 18.14 13.96
C SER A 294 -19.97 19.42 13.43
#